data_AF-A0A351NWK0-F1
#
_entry.id   AF-A0A351NWK0-F1
#
_cell.length_a   1.000
_cell.length_b   1.000
_cell.length_c   1.000
_cell.angle_alpha   90.00
_cell.angle_beta   90.00
_cell.angle_gamma   90.00
#
_symmetry.space_group_name_H-M   'P 1'
#
loop_
_entity.id
_entity.type
_entity.pdbx_description
1 polymer ?
#
loop_
_entity_poly.entity_id
_entity_poly.type
_entity_poly.pdbx_seq_one_letter_code
_entity_poly.pdbx_strand_id
1 'polypeptide(L)'
;MTLKKKLIIIFAGLSLLSCENDGATSSPADEYLNDSEALKRGRLLFVGTCAGYCHKLTPERSDAPYLFDCQWLHGGSDEEIYTVVTGGVSGTRMIAFGENFPEGAKDLWKIIAFLKSNRSTCS
;
A
#
# COMPACT_ATOMS: atom_id res chain seq x y z
N MET A 1 4.49 -55.80 40.36
CA MET A 1 4.18 -54.66 41.27
C MET A 1 5.01 -53.47 40.83
N THR A 2 4.31 -52.41 40.38
CA THR A 2 4.76 -51.01 40.17
C THR A 2 5.92 -50.69 39.22
N LEU A 3 5.53 -50.41 37.97
CA LEU A 3 6.11 -49.40 37.06
C LEU A 3 6.46 -48.08 37.80
N LYS A 4 7.65 -47.53 37.55
CA LYS A 4 7.90 -46.08 37.69
C LYS A 4 8.52 -45.56 36.40
N LYS A 5 7.70 -44.72 35.75
CA LYS A 5 7.90 -44.00 34.49
C LYS A 5 9.18 -43.15 34.55
N LYS A 6 10.10 -43.33 33.59
CA LYS A 6 10.98 -42.24 33.17
C LYS A 6 10.34 -41.62 31.94
N LEU A 7 9.64 -40.52 32.18
CA LEU A 7 9.03 -39.68 31.17
C LEU A 7 10.16 -39.08 30.32
N ILE A 8 10.29 -39.58 29.10
CA ILE A 8 11.11 -39.01 28.04
C ILE A 8 10.43 -37.69 27.67
N ILE A 9 10.98 -36.56 28.13
CA ILE A 9 10.59 -35.25 27.63
C ILE A 9 11.55 -34.93 26.48
N ILE A 10 11.18 -35.39 25.29
CA ILE A 10 11.70 -34.83 24.05
C ILE A 10 11.05 -33.45 23.93
N PHE A 11 11.73 -32.39 24.36
CA PHE A 11 11.41 -31.04 23.93
C PHE A 11 11.87 -30.90 22.48
N ALA A 12 11.12 -31.50 21.56
CA ALA A 12 11.12 -31.12 20.16
C ALA A 12 10.44 -29.75 20.08
N GLY A 13 11.23 -28.72 20.33
CA GLY A 13 10.73 -27.37 20.48
C GLY A 13 11.88 -26.38 20.41
N LEU A 14 12.56 -26.32 19.26
CA LEU A 14 13.14 -25.06 18.83
C LEU A 14 12.50 -24.72 17.50
N SER A 15 11.46 -23.91 17.66
CA SER A 15 10.64 -23.30 16.65
C SER A 15 11.47 -22.83 15.47
N LEU A 16 10.94 -23.10 14.28
CA LEU A 16 11.28 -22.43 13.04
C LEU A 16 11.42 -20.94 13.35
N LEU A 17 12.66 -20.43 13.30
CA LEU A 17 12.89 -19.02 13.07
C LEU A 17 12.59 -18.80 11.58
N SER A 18 11.31 -18.85 11.23
CA SER A 18 10.86 -18.15 10.03
C SER A 18 11.04 -16.69 10.37
N CYS A 19 12.15 -16.10 9.93
CA CYS A 19 12.13 -14.68 9.64
C CYS A 19 11.01 -14.51 8.62
N GLU A 20 9.85 -14.02 9.06
CA GLU A 20 8.90 -13.37 8.17
C GLU A 20 9.69 -12.21 7.58
N ASN A 21 10.28 -12.45 6.41
CA ASN A 21 10.86 -11.41 5.61
C ASN A 21 9.65 -10.64 5.12
N ASP A 22 9.30 -9.55 5.82
CA ASP A 22 8.21 -8.65 5.47
C ASP A 22 8.28 -8.44 3.96
N GLY A 23 7.39 -9.14 3.26
CA GLY A 23 7.47 -9.32 1.83
C GLY A 23 7.05 -8.02 1.18
N ALA A 24 7.98 -7.06 1.10
CA ALA A 24 7.92 -5.98 0.15
C ALA A 24 7.97 -6.62 -1.24
N THR A 25 6.81 -7.06 -1.70
CA THR A 25 6.60 -7.50 -3.07
C THR A 25 6.85 -6.28 -3.95
N SER A 26 7.82 -6.39 -4.85
CA SER A 26 8.09 -5.35 -5.83
C SER A 26 6.84 -5.13 -6.68
N SER A 27 6.43 -3.88 -6.86
CA SER A 27 5.29 -3.51 -7.68
C SER A 27 5.74 -2.79 -8.95
N PRO A 28 4.91 -2.66 -9.98
CA PRO A 28 5.23 -1.82 -11.15
C PRO A 28 5.51 -0.35 -10.80
N ALA A 29 5.09 0.14 -9.62
CA ALA A 29 5.43 1.48 -9.17
C ALA A 29 6.94 1.64 -8.91
N ASP A 30 7.66 0.57 -8.55
CA ASP A 30 9.10 0.60 -8.27
C ASP A 30 9.92 1.01 -9.49
N GLU A 31 9.47 0.65 -10.69
CA GLU A 31 10.11 1.01 -11.96
C GLU A 31 10.14 2.53 -12.19
N TYR A 32 9.21 3.29 -11.57
CA TYR A 32 9.06 4.72 -11.76
C TYR A 32 9.73 5.58 -10.68
N LEU A 33 10.24 4.99 -9.59
CA LEU A 33 10.76 5.75 -8.44
C LEU A 33 12.00 6.60 -8.77
N ASN A 34 12.76 6.23 -9.80
CA ASN A 34 13.93 6.97 -10.27
C ASN A 34 13.69 7.75 -11.58
N ASP A 35 12.46 7.78 -12.08
CA ASP A 35 12.07 8.53 -13.28
C ASP A 35 11.33 9.82 -12.88
N SER A 36 12.01 10.95 -13.01
CA SER A 36 11.45 12.26 -12.65
C SER A 36 10.23 12.65 -13.47
N GLU A 37 10.16 12.27 -14.75
CA GLU A 37 9.00 12.59 -15.58
C GLU A 37 7.81 11.66 -15.25
N ALA A 38 8.07 10.39 -14.89
CA ALA A 38 7.03 9.50 -14.38
C ALA A 38 6.44 10.01 -13.07
N LEU A 39 7.27 10.43 -12.10
CA LEU A 39 6.81 11.01 -10.83
C LEU A 39 6.04 12.32 -11.03
N LYS A 40 6.52 13.20 -11.92
CA LYS A 40 5.83 14.43 -12.28
C LYS A 40 4.47 14.15 -12.91
N ARG A 41 4.38 13.15 -13.79
CA ARG A 41 3.12 12.71 -14.38
C ARG A 41 2.17 12.15 -13.32
N GLY A 42 2.65 11.28 -12.43
CA GLY A 42 1.89 10.75 -11.30
C GLY A 42 1.32 11.87 -10.42
N ARG A 43 2.12 12.88 -10.10
CA ARG A 43 1.68 14.07 -9.37
C ARG A 43 0.57 14.82 -10.11
N LEU A 44 0.74 15.10 -11.40
CA LEU A 44 -0.26 15.85 -12.18
C LEU A 44 -1.60 15.11 -12.24
N LEU A 45 -1.57 13.79 -12.43
CA LEU A 45 -2.76 12.95 -12.42
C LEU A 45 -3.42 12.93 -11.03
N PHE A 46 -2.63 12.78 -9.97
CA PHE A 46 -3.12 12.84 -8.60
C PHE A 46 -3.79 14.19 -8.30
N VAL A 47 -3.17 15.29 -8.71
CA VAL A 47 -3.73 16.64 -8.53
C VAL A 47 -5.04 16.79 -9.31
N GLY A 48 -5.07 16.39 -10.58
CA GLY A 48 -6.26 16.55 -11.43
C GLY A 48 -7.43 15.64 -11.05
N THR A 49 -7.16 14.45 -10.50
CA THR A 49 -8.17 13.40 -10.33
C THR A 49 -8.53 13.13 -8.87
N CYS A 50 -7.54 13.16 -7.97
CA CYS A 50 -7.72 12.80 -6.57
C CYS A 50 -7.80 14.06 -5.70
N ALA A 51 -6.80 14.95 -5.82
CA ALA A 51 -6.71 16.11 -4.95
C ALA A 51 -7.59 17.28 -5.36
N GLY A 52 -7.94 17.37 -6.65
CA GLY A 52 -8.88 18.35 -7.17
C GLY A 52 -10.30 18.19 -6.58
N TYR A 53 -10.59 17.04 -5.96
CA TYR A 53 -11.92 16.72 -5.45
C TYR A 53 -11.94 16.35 -3.97
N CYS A 54 -11.03 15.50 -3.51
CA CYS A 54 -11.16 14.84 -2.19
C CYS A 54 -9.86 14.89 -1.37
N HIS A 55 -8.80 14.24 -1.85
CA HIS A 55 -7.57 14.07 -1.07
C HIS A 55 -6.72 15.34 -1.04
N LYS A 56 -5.84 15.49 -0.05
CA LYS A 56 -5.08 16.72 0.14
C LYS A 56 -3.60 16.48 -0.03
N LEU A 57 -2.90 17.47 -0.59
CA LEU A 57 -1.44 17.43 -0.71
C LEU A 57 -0.75 17.73 0.63
N THR A 58 -1.41 18.48 1.49
CA THR A 58 -0.94 18.83 2.84
C THR A 58 -1.90 18.31 3.89
N PRO A 59 -1.43 18.07 5.13
CA PRO A 59 -2.30 17.66 6.23
C PRO A 59 -3.32 18.76 6.55
N GLU A 60 -4.59 18.50 6.27
CA GLU A 60 -5.70 19.39 6.61
C GLU A 60 -6.97 18.58 6.89
N ARG A 61 -7.93 19.17 7.60
CA ARG A 61 -9.21 18.53 7.87
C ARG A 61 -9.97 18.34 6.54
N SER A 62 -10.22 17.08 6.20
CA SER A 62 -11.04 16.66 5.07
C SER A 62 -11.87 15.44 5.48
N ASP A 63 -12.90 15.13 4.71
CA ASP A 63 -13.65 13.88 4.81
C ASP A 63 -12.96 12.71 4.08
N ALA A 64 -11.91 12.98 3.30
CA ALA A 64 -11.03 11.98 2.70
C ALA A 64 -9.72 11.84 3.52
N PRO A 65 -9.12 10.64 3.58
CA PRO A 65 -7.86 10.43 4.30
C PRO A 65 -6.70 11.19 3.64
N TYR A 66 -5.73 11.56 4.45
CA TYR A 66 -4.45 12.08 3.98
C TYR A 66 -3.57 10.91 3.53
N LEU A 67 -3.07 10.94 2.29
CA LEU A 67 -2.42 9.78 1.66
C LEU A 67 -0.89 9.80 1.70
N PHE A 68 -0.29 10.78 2.38
CA PHE A 68 1.17 10.94 2.48
C PHE A 68 1.70 10.73 3.92
N ASP A 69 0.82 10.35 4.85
CA ASP A 69 1.25 9.76 6.11
C ASP A 69 1.34 8.22 5.95
N CYS A 70 1.45 7.51 7.07
CA CYS A 70 1.49 6.05 7.09
C CYS A 70 0.18 5.39 7.54
N GLN A 71 -0.91 6.15 7.66
CA GLN A 71 -2.18 5.65 8.15
C GLN A 71 -3.07 5.26 6.97
N TRP A 72 -3.08 3.96 6.63
CA TRP A 72 -3.86 3.42 5.52
C TRP A 72 -5.08 2.65 6.02
N LEU A 73 -6.27 3.12 5.68
CA LEU A 73 -7.55 2.55 6.15
C LEU A 73 -7.98 1.28 5.40
N HIS A 74 -7.45 1.07 4.19
CA HIS A 74 -7.89 0.02 3.26
C HIS A 74 -6.72 -0.80 2.68
N GLY A 75 -5.63 -0.92 3.44
CA GLY A 75 -4.37 -1.48 2.94
C GLY A 75 -3.46 -0.41 2.35
N GLY A 76 -2.15 -0.63 2.45
CA GLY A 76 -1.11 0.35 2.13
C GLY A 76 0.00 -0.20 1.24
N SER A 77 -0.07 -1.48 0.84
CA SER A 77 0.79 -2.00 -0.22
C SER A 77 0.42 -1.37 -1.56
N ASP A 78 1.34 -1.39 -2.52
CA ASP A 78 1.12 -0.76 -3.82
C ASP A 78 -0.03 -1.45 -4.58
N GLU A 79 -0.16 -2.77 -4.45
CA GLU A 79 -1.24 -3.58 -5.02
C GLU A 79 -2.59 -3.34 -4.32
N GLU A 80 -2.58 -3.13 -3.00
CA GLU A 80 -3.79 -2.76 -2.25
C GLU A 80 -4.29 -1.38 -2.68
N ILE A 81 -3.38 -0.41 -2.82
CA ILE A 81 -3.71 0.92 -3.33
C ILE A 81 -4.27 0.82 -4.76
N TYR A 82 -3.65 0.02 -5.63
CA TYR A 82 -4.16 -0.24 -6.97
C TYR A 82 -5.60 -0.80 -6.92
N THR A 83 -5.84 -1.78 -6.05
CA THR A 83 -7.15 -2.41 -5.87
C THR A 83 -8.19 -1.42 -5.37
N VAL A 84 -7.85 -0.58 -4.40
CA VAL A 84 -8.73 0.46 -3.84
C VAL A 84 -9.05 1.53 -4.87
N VAL A 85 -8.08 1.99 -5.66
CA VAL A 85 -8.32 3.01 -6.68
C VAL A 85 -9.18 2.45 -7.83
N THR A 86 -8.89 1.24 -8.28
CA THR A 86 -9.64 0.60 -9.36
C THR A 86 -11.06 0.21 -8.92
N GLY A 87 -11.23 -0.34 -7.71
CA GLY A 87 -12.49 -0.87 -7.19
C GLY A 87 -13.33 0.12 -6.36
N GLY A 88 -12.75 1.25 -5.95
CA GLY A 88 -13.39 2.19 -5.03
C GLY A 88 -13.56 1.61 -3.63
N VAL A 89 -14.27 2.35 -2.77
CA VAL A 89 -14.60 1.91 -1.41
C VAL A 89 -16.12 2.00 -1.20
N SER A 90 -16.76 0.84 -1.08
CA SER A 90 -18.21 0.74 -0.92
C SER A 90 -18.71 1.47 0.32
N GLY A 91 -19.85 2.17 0.19
CA GLY A 91 -20.42 2.97 1.27
C GLY A 91 -19.71 4.32 1.52
N THR A 92 -18.75 4.69 0.68
CA THR A 92 -18.05 5.99 0.75
C THR A 92 -18.21 6.79 -0.53
N ARG A 93 -17.62 7.98 -0.59
CA ARG A 93 -17.54 8.79 -1.81
C ARG A 93 -16.37 8.40 -2.74
N MET A 94 -15.51 7.46 -2.33
CA MET A 94 -14.39 6.98 -3.15
C MET A 94 -14.91 6.02 -4.21
N ILE A 95 -15.10 6.55 -5.42
CA ILE A 95 -15.61 5.78 -6.56
C ILE A 95 -14.57 4.81 -7.12
N ALA A 96 -15.04 3.82 -7.88
CA ALA A 96 -14.18 2.95 -8.69
C ALA A 96 -13.68 3.72 -9.92
N PHE A 97 -12.38 4.00 -9.99
CA PHE A 97 -11.80 4.66 -11.17
C PHE A 97 -11.50 3.68 -12.29
N GLY A 98 -11.41 2.37 -11.99
CA GLY A 98 -10.83 1.39 -12.90
C GLY A 98 -9.46 1.88 -13.40
N GLU A 99 -9.19 1.63 -14.69
CA GLU A 99 -8.00 2.14 -15.38
C GLU A 99 -8.35 3.34 -16.27
N ASN A 100 -9.33 4.17 -15.89
CA ASN A 100 -9.79 5.30 -16.70
C ASN A 100 -8.86 6.53 -16.60
N PHE A 101 -7.57 6.32 -16.86
CA PHE A 101 -6.56 7.36 -16.98
C PHE A 101 -6.07 7.46 -18.44
N PRO A 102 -5.46 8.59 -18.87
CA PRO A 102 -5.05 8.76 -20.26
C PRO A 102 -4.16 7.64 -20.83
N GLU A 103 -3.28 7.04 -20.02
CA GLU A 103 -2.48 5.85 -20.38
C GLU A 103 -2.84 4.58 -19.56
N GLY A 104 -4.08 4.50 -19.06
CA GLY A 104 -4.57 3.31 -18.38
C GLY A 104 -3.82 2.97 -17.09
N ALA A 105 -3.60 1.67 -16.85
CA ALA A 105 -2.86 1.16 -15.68
C ALA A 105 -1.50 1.82 -15.49
N LYS A 106 -0.78 2.18 -16.56
CA LYS A 106 0.54 2.83 -16.46
C LYS A 106 0.47 4.14 -15.70
N ASP A 107 -0.61 4.89 -15.90
CA ASP A 107 -0.82 6.15 -15.21
C ASP A 107 -1.20 5.96 -13.75
N LEU A 108 -2.00 4.93 -13.45
CA LEU A 108 -2.29 4.56 -12.07
C LEU A 108 -1.01 4.17 -11.31
N TRP A 109 -0.13 3.36 -11.92
CA TRP A 109 1.14 3.00 -11.29
C TRP A 109 2.06 4.20 -11.09
N LYS A 110 2.04 5.22 -11.96
CA LYS A 110 2.75 6.48 -11.73
C LYS A 110 2.16 7.28 -10.56
N ILE A 111 0.83 7.27 -10.38
CA ILE A 111 0.20 7.87 -9.19
C ILE A 111 0.67 7.16 -7.92
N ILE A 112 0.70 5.82 -7.93
CA ILE A 112 1.17 5.03 -6.78
C ILE A 112 2.66 5.30 -6.51
N ALA A 113 3.50 5.37 -7.55
CA ALA A 113 4.90 5.75 -7.41
C ALA A 113 5.07 7.14 -6.79
N PHE A 114 4.25 8.11 -7.21
CA PHE A 114 4.23 9.45 -6.62
C PHE A 114 3.83 9.43 -5.13
N LEU A 115 2.80 8.66 -4.75
CA LEU A 115 2.43 8.49 -3.34
C LEU A 115 3.59 7.85 -2.56
N LYS A 116 4.15 6.76 -3.08
CA LYS A 116 5.26 6.02 -2.48
C LYS A 116 6.51 6.87 -2.27
N SER A 117 6.84 7.77 -3.22
CA SER A 117 8.01 8.65 -3.12
C SER A 117 7.82 9.83 -2.16
N ASN A 118 6.59 10.11 -1.73
CA ASN A 118 6.26 11.28 -0.90
C ASN A 118 5.62 10.91 0.46
N ARG A 119 5.29 9.63 0.69
CA ARG A 119 4.70 9.18 1.95
C ARG A 119 5.76 9.04 3.04
N SER A 120 5.33 9.30 4.26
CA SER A 120 6.15 9.03 5.45
C SER A 120 6.39 7.53 5.62
N THR A 121 7.61 7.13 5.96
CA THR A 121 7.87 5.77 6.46
C THR A 121 7.57 5.73 7.95
N CYS A 122 6.82 4.72 8.39
CA CYS A 122 6.57 4.49 9.80
C CYS A 122 7.35 3.27 10.29
N SER A 123 7.88 3.41 11.49
CA SER A 123 8.70 2.46 12.24
C SER A 123 7.88 1.63 13.20
#